data_AF-A0A6N9SI69-F1
#
_entry.id   AF-A0A6N9SI69-F1
#
_cell.length_a   1.000
_cell.length_b   1.000
_cell.length_c   1.000
_cell.angle_alpha   90.00
_cell.angle_beta   90.00
_cell.angle_gamma   90.00
#
_symmetry.space_group_name_H-M   'P 1'
#
loop_
_entity.id
_entity.type
_entity.pdbx_description
1 polymer ?
#
loop_
_entity_poly.entity_id
_entity_poly.type
_entity_poly.pdbx_seq_one_letter_code
_entity_poly.pdbx_strand_id
1 'polypeptide(L)' 'MMKHMRIWAVLASFLVFFYIPQSYAGVALGATRVIYPEGQKQVQLAVTNNDDKSSYLIQSWIE' A
#
# COMPACT_ATOMS: atom_id res chain seq x y z
N MET A 1 7.69 43.11 16.05
CA MET A 1 8.64 42.05 15.64
C MET A 1 8.17 40.63 15.99
N MET A 2 7.94 40.29 17.27
CA MET A 2 7.62 38.90 17.67
C MET A 2 6.26 38.35 17.18
N LYS A 3 5.25 39.19 16.92
CA LYS A 3 3.93 38.73 16.42
C LYS A 3 4.00 38.20 14.98
N HIS A 4 4.78 38.85 14.12
CA HIS A 4 5.00 38.38 12.75
C HIS A 4 5.76 37.05 12.74
N MET A 5 6.79 36.90 13.59
CA MET A 5 7.54 35.64 13.73
C MET A 5 6.63 34.45 14.10
N ARG A 6 5.67 34.66 15.01
CA ARG A 6 4.71 33.62 15.41
C ARG A 6 3.73 33.26 14.28
N ILE A 7 3.27 34.25 13.52
CA ILE A 7 2.39 34.03 12.36
C ILE A 7 3.13 33.25 11.27
N TRP A 8 4.37 33.62 10.96
CA TRP A 8 5.21 32.91 10.00
C TRP A 8 5.49 31.47 10.44
N ALA A 9 5.73 31.23 11.73
CA ALA A 9 5.91 29.89 12.27
C ALA A 9 4.65 29.01 12.12
N VAL A 10 3.46 29.57 12.36
CA VAL A 10 2.18 28.86 12.19
C VAL A 10 1.92 28.57 10.71
N LEU A 11 2.15 29.54 9.82
CA LEU A 11 1.99 29.35 8.38
C LEU A 11 2.95 28.29 7.83
N ALA A 12 4.21 28.32 8.26
CA ALA A 12 5.19 27.29 7.89
C ALA A 12 4.77 25.91 8.39
N SER A 13 4.27 25.81 9.63
CA SER A 13 3.76 24.55 10.17
C SER A 13 2.57 24.01 9.37
N PHE A 14 1.58 24.85 9.05
CA PHE A 14 0.45 24.46 8.21
C PHE A 14 0.90 23.98 6.83
N LEU A 15 1.85 24.68 6.20
CA LEU A 15 2.36 24.33 4.88
C LEU A 15 2.99 22.93 4.91
N VAL A 16 3.80 22.59 5.92
CA VAL A 16 4.40 21.24 6.07
C VAL A 16 3.32 20.14 6.18
N PHE A 17 2.22 20.39 6.91
CA PHE A 17 1.13 19.40 7.03
C PHE A 17 0.38 19.14 5.72
N PHE A 18 0.33 20.12 4.80
CA PHE A 18 -0.32 19.95 3.49
C PHE A 18 0.51 19.16 2.47
N TYR A 19 1.80 18.91 2.74
CA TYR A 19 2.71 18.22 1.79
C TYR A 19 2.88 16.72 2.04
N ILE A 20 2.05 16.08 2.89
CA ILE A 20 2.17 14.64 3.14
C ILE A 20 1.66 13.86 1.91
N PRO A 21 2.52 13.13 1.19
CA PRO A 21 2.09 12.35 0.03
C PRO A 21 1.18 11.21 0.48
N GLN A 22 0.13 10.94 -0.29
CA GLN A 22 -0.72 9.78 -0.08
C GLN A 22 -0.08 8.56 -0.75
N SER A 23 0.02 7.44 -0.02
CA SER A 23 0.50 6.17 -0.55
C SER A 23 -0.64 5.14 -0.58
N TYR A 24 -0.77 4.45 -1.69
CA TYR A 24 -1.71 3.34 -1.86
C TYR A 24 -0.92 2.08 -2.20
N ALA A 25 -1.34 0.94 -1.68
CA ALA A 25 -0.77 -0.36 -1.99
C ALA A 25 -1.87 -1.41 -2.02
N GLY A 26 -1.73 -2.41 -2.87
CA GLY A 26 -2.69 -3.50 -2.97
C GLY A 26 -2.17 -4.62 -3.87
N VAL A 27 -2.62 -5.83 -3.57
CA VAL A 27 -2.35 -7.04 -4.37
C VAL A 27 -3.67 -7.74 -4.59
N ALA A 28 -3.96 -8.14 -5.82
CA ALA A 28 -5.15 -8.92 -6.14
C ALA A 28 -4.83 -10.42 -6.16
N LEU A 29 -5.72 -11.20 -5.57
CA LEU A 29 -5.73 -12.66 -5.65
C LEU A 29 -6.84 -13.11 -6.60
N GLY A 30 -6.57 -14.16 -7.39
CA GLY A 30 -7.54 -14.71 -8.34
C GLY A 30 -8.78 -15.36 -7.68
N ALA A 31 -8.75 -15.62 -6.38
CA ALA A 31 -9.86 -16.18 -5.61
C ALA A 31 -9.76 -15.77 -4.13
N THR A 32 -10.88 -15.85 -3.41
CA THR A 32 -10.93 -15.61 -1.94
C THR A 32 -10.67 -16.87 -1.10
N ARG A 33 -10.62 -18.03 -1.75
CA ARG A 33 -10.28 -19.33 -1.15
C ARG A 33 -9.67 -20.24 -2.21
N VAL A 34 -8.80 -21.14 -1.78
CA VAL A 34 -8.25 -22.22 -2.61
C VAL A 34 -8.77 -23.54 -2.07
N ILE A 35 -9.50 -24.29 -2.90
CA ILE A 35 -9.90 -25.67 -2.57
C ILE A 35 -8.85 -26.59 -3.16
N TYR A 36 -8.33 -27.50 -2.36
CA TYR A 36 -7.36 -28.50 -2.78
C TYR A 36 -8.04 -29.86 -2.87
N PRO A 37 -8.42 -30.34 -4.08
CA PRO A 37 -9.10 -31.62 -4.22
C PRO A 37 -8.18 -32.79 -3.88
N GLU A 38 -8.76 -33.87 -3.34
CA GLU A 38 -8.03 -35.12 -3.10
C GLU A 38 -7.40 -35.66 -4.39
N GLY A 39 -6.18 -36.18 -4.30
CA GLY A 39 -5.43 -36.76 -5.42
C GLY A 39 -4.76 -35.75 -6.35
N GLN A 40 -5.02 -34.45 -6.21
CA GLN A 40 -4.31 -33.42 -6.96
C GLN A 40 -2.93 -33.14 -6.35
N LYS A 41 -1.93 -32.92 -7.20
CA LYS A 41 -0.55 -32.62 -6.75
C LYS A 41 -0.28 -31.12 -6.53
N GLN A 42 -1.11 -30.26 -7.12
CA GLN A 42 -0.98 -28.81 -7.00
C GLN A 42 -2.30 -28.13 -7.39
N VAL A 43 -2.47 -26.90 -6.91
CA VAL A 43 -3.51 -25.96 -7.36
C VAL A 43 -2.84 -24.61 -7.62
N GLN A 44 -3.28 -23.91 -8.66
CA GLN A 44 -2.74 -22.60 -9.01
C GLN A 44 -3.59 -21.49 -8.38
N LEU A 45 -2.92 -20.48 -7.82
CA LEU A 45 -3.55 -19.24 -7.37
C LEU A 45 -2.84 -18.07 -8.07
N ALA A 46 -3.57 -17.35 -8.91
CA ALA A 46 -3.04 -16.16 -9.57
C ALA A 46 -2.87 -15.01 -8.57
N VAL A 47 -1.73 -14.33 -8.66
CA VAL A 47 -1.42 -13.11 -7.92
C VAL A 47 -1.13 -12.01 -8.92
N THR A 48 -1.81 -10.88 -8.78
CA THR A 48 -1.71 -9.76 -9.73
C THR A 48 -1.36 -8.48 -8.99
N ASN A 49 -0.37 -7.77 -9.50
CA ASN A 49 -0.09 -6.41 -9.12
C ASN A 49 -1.03 -5.47 -9.89
N ASN A 50 -1.81 -4.66 -9.18
CA ASN A 50 -2.76 -3.72 -9.76
C ASN A 50 -2.19 -2.29 -9.93
N ASP A 51 -0.91 -2.08 -9.61
CA ASP A 51 -0.19 -0.84 -9.92
C ASP A 51 0.71 -1.04 -11.14
N ASP A 52 0.42 -0.29 -12.20
CA ASP A 52 1.20 -0.31 -13.45
C ASP A 52 2.56 0.39 -13.32
N LYS A 53 2.78 1.17 -12.26
CA LYS A 53 3.97 2.03 -12.09
C LYS A 53 4.99 1.46 -11.11
N SER A 54 4.56 0.54 -10.24
CA SER A 54 5.39 0.02 -9.15
C SER A 54 5.55 -1.49 -9.28
N SER A 55 6.72 -2.00 -8.93
CA SER A 55 6.94 -3.44 -8.77
C SER A 55 6.96 -3.79 -7.28
N TYR A 56 6.16 -4.76 -6.86
CA TYR A 56 6.13 -5.25 -5.49
C TYR A 56 6.78 -6.62 -5.35
N LEU A 57 7.40 -6.85 -4.19
CA LEU A 57 7.86 -8.19 -3.79
C LEU A 57 6.69 -8.95 -3.15
N ILE A 58 6.54 -10.22 -3.52
CA ILE A 58 5.51 -11.12 -2.96
C ILE A 58 6.20 -12.18 -2.11
N GLN A 59 5.75 -12.33 -0.87
CA GLN A 59 6.17 -13.39 0.03
C GLN A 59 4.94 -14.17 0.48
N SER A 60 4.96 -15.49 0.28
CA SER A 60 3.84 -16.39 0.59
C SER A 60 4.24 -17.41 1.66
N TRP A 61 3.36 -17.67 2.63
CA TRP A 61 3.49 -18.74 3.64
C TRP A 61 2.12 -19.36 3.92
N ILE A 62 2.11 -20.53 4.58
CA ILE A 62 0.91 -21.22 5.06
C ILE A 62 1.00 -21.28 6.58
N GLU A 63 -0.14 -21.11 7.25
CA GLU A 63 -0.31 -21.22 8.71
C GLU A 63 -1.15 -22.45 9.08
#